data_AF-A0AAE9YXP1-F1
#
_entry.id   AF-A0AAE9YXP1-F1
#
_cell.length_a   1.000
_cell.length_b   1.000
_cell.length_c   1.000
_cell.angle_alpha   90.00
_cell.angle_beta   90.00
_cell.angle_gamma   90.00
#
_symmetry.space_group_name_H-M   'P 1'
#
loop_
_entity.id
_entity.type
_entity.pdbx_description
1 polymer ?
#
loop_
_entity_poly.entity_id
_entity_poly.type
_entity_poly.pdbx_seq_one_letter_code
_entity_poly.pdbx_strand_id
1 'polypeptide(L)'
;MPAAARVGDVSTHGGTIVGPGEPTVLIGKMPAAVLGDTHVCPIPPPPHIPVTPLVLSSATVLIGGKPAVRVGDICVCGASAAIGEPTVIIG
;
A
#
# COMPACT_ATOMS: atom_id res chain seq x y z
N MET A 1 6.20 15.05 1.56
CA MET A 1 6.15 13.70 2.14
C MET A 1 4.71 13.20 2.04
N PRO A 2 4.45 12.03 1.45
CA PRO A 2 3.10 11.50 1.26
C PRO A 2 2.51 10.89 2.55
N ALA A 3 1.18 10.78 2.57
CA ALA A 3 0.46 10.10 3.65
C ALA A 3 0.75 8.59 3.66
N ALA A 4 0.73 7.97 4.83
CA ALA A 4 0.95 6.55 5.01
C ALA A 4 -0.26 5.73 4.53
N ALA A 5 -0.02 4.69 3.74
CA ALA A 5 -1.06 3.76 3.31
C ALA A 5 -1.29 2.67 4.36
N ARG A 6 -2.50 2.09 4.32
CA ARG A 6 -2.96 1.06 5.24
C ARG A 6 -3.54 -0.11 4.47
N VAL A 7 -3.61 -1.26 5.14
CA VAL A 7 -4.43 -2.36 4.65
C VAL A 7 -5.88 -1.88 4.57
N GLY A 8 -6.53 -2.10 3.42
CA GLY A 8 -7.87 -1.63 3.15
C GLY A 8 -7.96 -0.31 2.38
N ASP A 9 -6.85 0.43 2.22
CA ASP A 9 -6.87 1.67 1.42
C ASP A 9 -7.05 1.36 -0.08
N VAL A 10 -7.79 2.25 -0.76
CA VAL A 10 -8.06 2.13 -2.20
C VAL A 10 -6.83 2.54 -3.02
N SER A 11 -6.67 1.88 -4.17
CA SER A 11 -5.65 2.13 -5.16
C SER A 11 -6.17 2.95 -6.35
N THR A 12 -5.27 3.42 -7.21
CA THR A 12 -5.61 4.17 -8.43
C THR A 12 -6.37 3.34 -9.47
N HIS A 13 -6.33 2.01 -9.38
CA HIS A 13 -7.15 1.12 -10.23
C HIS A 13 -8.52 0.80 -9.62
N GLY A 14 -8.86 1.41 -8.48
CA GLY A 14 -10.14 1.20 -7.79
C GLY A 14 -10.22 -0.07 -6.93
N GLY A 15 -9.18 -0.90 -6.94
CA GLY A 15 -9.06 -2.03 -6.02
C GLY A 15 -8.38 -1.65 -4.71
N THR A 16 -8.06 -2.64 -3.89
CA THR A 16 -7.69 -2.41 -2.47
C THR A 16 -6.32 -2.97 -2.16
N ILE A 17 -5.59 -2.32 -1.26
CA ILE A 17 -4.36 -2.86 -0.66
C ILE A 17 -4.76 -3.95 0.35
N VAL A 18 -4.20 -5.14 0.17
CA VAL A 18 -4.46 -6.32 1.00
C VAL A 18 -3.13 -6.99 1.38
N GLY A 19 -3.04 -7.43 2.61
CA GLY A 19 -1.85 -8.10 3.14
C GLY A 19 -1.93 -8.01 4.65
N PRO A 20 -1.14 -8.80 5.41
CA PRO A 20 -1.24 -8.69 6.86
C PRO A 20 -0.92 -7.26 7.34
N GLY A 21 -0.26 -6.44 6.50
CA GLY A 21 0.33 -5.19 6.94
C GLY A 21 1.37 -5.47 8.01
N GLU A 22 1.57 -4.50 8.87
CA GLU A 22 2.16 -4.71 10.17
C GLU A 22 1.06 -4.64 11.24
N PRO A 23 0.54 -5.78 11.74
CA PRO A 23 -0.65 -5.80 12.60
C PRO A 23 -0.44 -5.14 13.97
N THR A 24 0.82 -4.96 14.39
CA THR A 24 1.18 -4.30 15.65
C THR A 24 1.30 -2.78 15.52
N VAL A 25 1.42 -2.26 14.30
CA VAL A 25 1.56 -0.82 14.02
C VAL A 25 0.31 -0.33 13.32
N LEU A 26 -0.57 0.30 14.10
CA LEU A 26 -1.85 0.79 13.61
C LEU A 26 -1.76 2.26 13.21
N ILE A 27 -2.13 2.56 11.96
CA ILE A 27 -2.26 3.90 11.42
C ILE A 27 -3.75 4.15 11.20
N GLY A 28 -4.33 5.15 11.86
CA GLY A 28 -5.78 5.39 11.79
C GLY A 28 -6.64 4.18 12.19
N LYS A 29 -6.16 3.37 13.15
CA LYS A 29 -6.78 2.10 13.63
C LYS A 29 -6.77 0.93 12.63
N MET A 30 -6.06 1.03 11.50
CA MET A 30 -5.86 -0.08 10.58
C MET A 30 -4.38 -0.47 10.52
N PRO A 31 -4.04 -1.73 10.22
CA PRO A 31 -2.65 -2.15 10.04
C PRO A 31 -1.95 -1.28 8.99
N ALA A 32 -0.75 -0.81 9.31
CA ALA A 32 0.09 -0.08 8.37
C ALA A 32 0.48 -0.97 7.19
N ALA A 33 0.37 -0.47 5.96
CA ALA A 33 0.81 -1.21 4.79
C ALA A 33 2.34 -1.13 4.64
N VAL A 34 2.95 -2.24 4.26
CA VAL A 34 4.40 -2.41 4.15
C VAL A 34 4.78 -3.09 2.83
N LEU A 35 6.04 -2.95 2.43
CA LEU A 35 6.58 -3.59 1.23
C LEU A 35 6.26 -5.10 1.22
N GLY A 36 5.76 -5.58 0.08
CA GLY A 36 5.33 -6.96 -0.11
C GLY A 36 3.87 -7.23 0.23
N ASP A 37 3.15 -6.30 0.87
CA ASP A 37 1.68 -6.33 0.83
C ASP A 37 1.22 -6.29 -0.63
N THR A 38 0.03 -6.81 -0.89
CA THR A 38 -0.51 -6.96 -2.24
C THR A 38 -1.65 -5.98 -2.51
N HIS A 39 -2.01 -5.87 -3.78
CA HIS A 39 -3.18 -5.14 -4.24
C HIS A 39 -4.05 -6.09 -5.05
N VAL A 40 -5.36 -6.08 -4.75
CA VAL A 40 -6.38 -6.79 -5.55
C VAL A 40 -6.85 -5.83 -6.64
N CYS A 41 -6.46 -6.08 -7.88
CA CYS A 41 -6.82 -5.30 -9.04
C CYS A 41 -8.18 -5.75 -9.59
N PRO A 42 -9.17 -4.85 -9.73
CA PRO A 42 -10.48 -5.19 -10.27
C PRO A 42 -10.49 -5.20 -11.81
N ILE A 43 -9.43 -4.69 -12.44
CA ILE A 43 -9.34 -4.62 -13.91
C ILE A 43 -9.06 -6.02 -14.47
N PRO A 44 -9.87 -6.53 -15.42
CA PRO A 44 -9.70 -7.89 -15.95
C PRO A 44 -8.33 -8.12 -16.63
N PRO A 45 -7.79 -9.35 -16.56
CA PRO A 45 -6.64 -9.77 -17.36
C PRO A 45 -7.04 -10.03 -18.83
N PRO A 46 -6.13 -9.85 -19.81
CA PRO A 46 -4.92 -9.00 -19.82
C PRO A 46 -5.25 -7.53 -20.11
N PRO A 47 -4.40 -6.53 -19.74
CA PRO A 47 -3.00 -6.64 -19.30
C PRO A 47 -2.79 -6.63 -17.77
N HIS A 48 -3.84 -6.54 -16.96
CA HIS A 48 -3.71 -6.46 -15.50
C HIS A 48 -3.65 -7.85 -14.85
N ILE A 49 -2.90 -7.95 -13.76
CA ILE A 49 -2.81 -9.17 -12.95
C ILE A 49 -3.71 -8.98 -11.72
N PRO A 50 -4.62 -9.92 -11.40
CA PRO A 50 -5.63 -9.73 -10.34
C PRO A 50 -5.06 -9.46 -8.94
N VAL A 51 -3.91 -10.04 -8.59
CA VAL A 51 -3.27 -9.82 -7.29
C VAL A 51 -1.77 -9.62 -7.50
N THR A 52 -1.24 -8.48 -7.07
CA THR A 52 0.18 -8.15 -7.24
C THR A 52 0.78 -7.45 -6.03
N PRO A 53 2.07 -7.66 -5.71
CA PRO A 53 2.71 -6.99 -4.59
C PRO A 53 2.99 -5.51 -4.87
N LEU A 54 2.98 -4.72 -3.80
CA LEU A 54 3.60 -3.40 -3.69
C LEU A 54 5.12 -3.59 -3.66
N VAL A 55 5.81 -2.92 -4.59
CA VAL A 55 7.25 -3.12 -4.83
C VAL A 55 8.05 -1.84 -4.70
N LEU A 56 7.40 -0.68 -4.81
CA LEU A 56 7.98 0.61 -4.45
C LEU A 56 7.36 1.05 -3.12
N SER A 57 8.18 1.64 -2.25
CA SER A 57 7.84 2.00 -0.87
C SER A 57 8.83 3.06 -0.34
N SER A 58 8.66 3.53 0.90
CA SER A 58 9.64 4.43 1.55
C SER A 58 11.07 3.86 1.52
N ALA A 59 12.05 4.73 1.27
CA ALA A 59 13.47 4.35 1.28
C ALA A 59 14.10 4.45 2.67
N THR A 60 13.44 5.14 3.62
CA THR A 60 14.04 5.54 4.89
C THR A 60 13.21 5.13 6.10
N VAL A 61 11.89 5.01 5.96
CA VAL A 61 11.00 4.66 7.06
C VAL A 61 10.62 3.18 6.97
N LEU A 62 10.95 2.47 8.06
CA LEU A 62 10.61 1.07 8.23
C LEU A 62 9.49 0.93 9.29
N ILE A 63 8.52 0.08 9.00
CA ILE A 63 7.46 -0.36 9.92
C ILE A 63 7.60 -1.89 10.05
N GLY A 64 7.77 -2.39 11.27
CA GLY A 64 8.02 -3.83 11.49
C GLY A 64 9.30 -4.34 10.80
N GLY A 65 10.27 -3.45 10.55
CA GLY A 65 11.50 -3.77 9.81
C GLY A 65 11.34 -3.81 8.28
N LYS A 66 10.14 -3.53 7.74
CA LYS A 66 9.87 -3.46 6.31
C LYS A 66 9.62 -2.02 5.87
N PRO A 67 10.03 -1.63 4.65
CA PRO A 67 9.70 -0.31 4.10
C PRO A 67 8.19 0.00 4.15
N ALA A 68 7.84 1.19 4.65
CA ALA A 68 6.45 1.63 4.75
C ALA A 68 5.87 2.04 3.40
N VAL A 69 4.60 1.69 3.14
CA VAL A 69 3.88 2.09 1.92
C VAL A 69 3.20 3.44 2.15
N ARG A 70 3.23 4.28 1.12
CA ARG A 70 2.73 5.66 1.12
C ARG A 70 1.86 5.90 -0.11
N VAL A 71 1.09 6.97 -0.07
CA VAL A 71 0.39 7.46 -1.27
C VAL A 71 1.40 7.68 -2.41
N GLY A 72 1.11 7.13 -3.58
CA GLY A 72 1.98 7.19 -4.76
C GLY A 72 2.91 5.99 -4.94
N ASP A 73 3.09 5.14 -3.93
CA ASP A 73 3.88 3.91 -4.04
C ASP A 73 3.16 2.86 -4.92
N ILE A 74 3.91 2.02 -5.65
CA ILE A 74 3.43 1.30 -6.85
C ILE A 74 3.43 -0.22 -6.67
N CYS A 75 2.39 -0.86 -7.22
CA CYS A 75 2.21 -2.30 -7.35
C CYS A 75 2.70 -2.82 -8.71
N VAL A 76 3.03 -4.11 -8.82
CA VAL A 76 3.53 -4.70 -10.09
C VAL A 76 2.53 -4.53 -11.25
N CYS A 77 1.22 -4.53 -10.99
CA CYS A 77 0.21 -4.30 -12.03
C CYS A 77 0.11 -2.83 -12.50
N GLY A 78 0.91 -1.91 -11.96
CA GLY A 78 0.89 -0.47 -12.25
C GLY A 78 -0.04 0.36 -11.35
N ALA A 79 -0.85 -0.27 -10.49
CA ALA A 79 -1.67 0.44 -9.51
C ALA A 79 -0.80 1.14 -8.47
N SER A 80 -1.30 2.23 -7.89
CA SER A 80 -0.65 2.92 -6.77
C SER A 80 -1.61 3.07 -5.59
N ALA A 81 -1.09 3.15 -4.37
CA ALA A 81 -1.85 3.59 -3.21
C ALA A 81 -2.44 5.00 -3.48
N ALA A 82 -3.77 5.09 -3.64
CA ALA A 82 -4.42 6.35 -4.01
C ALA A 82 -4.73 7.23 -2.80
N ILE A 83 -4.97 6.59 -1.65
CA ILE A 83 -5.24 7.28 -0.39
C ILE A 83 -4.32 6.75 0.70
N GLY A 84 -4.23 7.52 1.77
CA GLY A 84 -3.54 7.16 3.00
C GLY A 84 -4.15 7.93 4.17
N GLU A 85 -3.65 7.68 5.37
CA GLU A 85 -4.08 8.39 6.58
C GLU A 85 -3.50 9.83 6.57
N PRO A 86 -4.35 10.87 6.44
CA PRO A 86 -3.90 12.24 6.19
C PRO A 86 -3.07 12.85 7.34
N THR A 87 -3.14 12.27 8.53
CA THR A 87 -2.42 12.75 9.72
C THR A 87 -1.06 12.08 9.93
N VAL A 88 -0.76 11.00 9.19
CA VAL A 88 0.50 10.26 9.32
C VAL A 88 1.29 10.38 8.03
N ILE A 89 2.35 11.17 8.07
CA ILE A 89 3.16 11.52 6.91
C ILE A 89 4.52 10.83 6.99
N ILE A 90 4.89 10.11 5.92
CA ILE A 90 6.11 9.28 5.87
C ILE A 90 7.08 9.81 4.82
N GLY A 91 8.36 9.89 5.20
CA GLY A 91 9.48 10.30 4.36
C GLY A 91 9.79 9.36 3.21
#